data_AF-A0A946FYZ9-F1
#
_entry.id   AF-A0A946FYZ9-F1
#
_cell.length_a   1.000
_cell.length_b   1.000
_cell.length_c   1.000
_cell.angle_alpha   90.00
_cell.angle_beta   90.00
_cell.angle_gamma   90.00
#
_symmetry.space_group_name_H-M   'P 1'
#
loop_
_entity.id
_entity.type
_entity.pdbx_description
1 polymer ?
#
loop_
_entity_poly.entity_id
_entity_poly.type
_entity_poly.pdbx_seq_one_letter_code
_entity_poly.pdbx_strand_id
1 'polypeptide(L)'
;KTLSSLWIAEKYKPKTVLYLVPSLALLQQTLSEWVNHANATFPFLSVCSDKKTIAAAEDVISLSQSDLPFKVTTEPKKIATWFSATDCFDFRVVFATYDSAKKVAEGYPAGFSFDLAFFDEAHKTAGRVGKKFTYALLDENLACEKRIFMTATPKIITLRNETTDELSSVSMDDLNIYGPVKHKLNFSEATKEGIIVPFKILISQVDTAKIEEEKRRISVT
;
A
#
# COMPACT_ATOMS: atom_id res chain seq x y z
N LYS A 1 5.58 -9.75 3.48
CA LYS A 1 5.90 -8.42 2.87
C LYS A 1 6.13 -7.39 3.98
N THR A 2 5.10 -7.07 4.77
CA THR A 2 5.14 -6.08 5.86
C THR A 2 6.26 -6.29 6.88
N LEU A 3 6.42 -7.50 7.44
CA LEU A 3 7.54 -7.78 8.35
C LEU A 3 8.89 -7.74 7.65
N SER A 4 8.95 -8.18 6.39
CA SER A 4 10.17 -8.09 5.58
C SER A 4 10.61 -6.63 5.39
N SER A 5 9.69 -5.70 5.16
CA SER A 5 10.02 -4.28 5.07
C SER A 5 10.55 -3.69 6.38
N LEU A 6 10.02 -4.10 7.53
CA LEU A 6 10.55 -3.72 8.84
C LEU A 6 12.01 -4.18 8.97
N TRP A 7 12.29 -5.47 8.76
CA TRP A 7 13.64 -6.01 8.89
C TRP A 7 14.62 -5.43 7.87
N ILE A 8 14.14 -5.08 6.66
CA ILE A 8 14.94 -4.35 5.68
C ILE A 8 15.32 -2.97 6.22
N ALA A 9 14.36 -2.22 6.80
CA ALA A 9 14.62 -0.91 7.39
C ALA A 9 15.62 -1.01 8.56
N GLU A 10 15.42 -1.94 9.50
CA GLU A 10 16.33 -2.15 10.63
C GLU A 10 17.76 -2.48 10.19
N LYS A 11 17.91 -3.31 9.15
CA LYS A 11 19.22 -3.67 8.61
C LYS A 11 19.85 -2.52 7.83
N TYR A 12 19.06 -1.75 7.09
CA TYR A 12 19.54 -0.61 6.30
C TYR A 12 19.92 0.60 7.18
N LYS A 13 19.29 0.74 8.34
CA LYS A 13 19.48 1.87 9.29
C LYS A 13 19.27 3.25 8.64
N PRO A 14 18.13 3.48 7.96
CA PRO A 14 17.78 4.82 7.46
C PRO A 14 17.52 5.76 8.64
N LYS A 15 17.74 7.07 8.52
CA LYS A 15 17.27 8.04 9.52
C LYS A 15 15.78 8.32 9.40
N THR A 16 15.26 8.32 8.17
CA THR A 16 13.86 8.60 7.89
C THR A 16 13.26 7.60 6.91
N VAL A 17 12.08 7.10 7.26
CA VAL A 17 11.34 6.12 6.48
C VAL A 17 9.96 6.65 6.14
N LEU A 18 9.54 6.46 4.89
CA LEU A 18 8.15 6.62 4.47
C LEU A 18 7.54 5.24 4.17
N TYR A 19 6.35 4.96 4.67
CA TYR A 19 5.59 3.76 4.33
C TYR A 19 4.23 4.15 3.76
N LEU A 20 4.02 3.86 2.48
CA LEU A 20 2.79 4.17 1.75
C LEU A 20 1.90 2.95 1.57
N VAL A 21 0.63 3.12 1.90
CA VAL A 21 -0.43 2.10 1.77
C VAL A 21 -1.65 2.66 1.03
N PRO A 22 -2.50 1.82 0.46
CA PRO A 22 -3.68 2.29 -0.26
C PRO A 22 -4.89 2.61 0.62
N SER A 23 -4.95 2.14 1.86
CA SER A 23 -6.10 2.34 2.74
C SER A 23 -5.70 2.51 4.20
N LEU A 24 -6.62 3.10 4.98
CA LEU A 24 -6.45 3.27 6.42
C LEU A 24 -6.38 1.93 7.18
N ALA A 25 -7.15 0.93 6.75
CA ALA A 25 -7.12 -0.41 7.35
C ALA A 25 -5.73 -1.06 7.21
N LEU A 26 -5.13 -0.98 6.02
CA LEU A 26 -3.77 -1.48 5.80
C LEU A 26 -2.73 -0.66 6.55
N LEU A 27 -2.94 0.64 6.75
CA LEU A 27 -2.09 1.48 7.59
C LEU A 27 -2.08 0.96 9.02
N GLN A 28 -3.26 0.74 9.60
CA GLN A 28 -3.41 0.23 10.97
C GLN A 28 -2.75 -1.14 11.12
N GLN A 29 -2.99 -2.06 10.19
CA GLN A 29 -2.36 -3.38 10.19
C GLN A 29 -0.84 -3.26 10.12
N THR A 30 -0.32 -2.50 9.16
CA THR A 30 1.13 -2.29 8.97
C THR A 30 1.77 -1.71 10.22
N LEU A 31 1.18 -0.65 10.78
CA LEU A 31 1.70 0.00 11.98
C LEU A 31 1.70 -0.95 13.17
N SER A 32 0.62 -1.70 13.37
CA SER A 32 0.53 -2.69 14.46
C SER A 32 1.62 -3.76 14.33
N GLU A 33 1.81 -4.31 13.13
CA GLU A 33 2.87 -5.28 12.87
C GLU A 33 4.26 -4.70 13.11
N TRP A 34 4.52 -3.47 12.66
CA TRP A 34 5.81 -2.82 12.89
C TRP A 34 6.09 -2.56 14.36
N VAL A 35 5.11 -2.06 15.11
CA VAL A 35 5.27 -1.78 16.55
C VAL A 35 5.47 -3.07 17.35
N ASN A 36 4.75 -4.15 17.01
CA ASN A 36 4.82 -5.41 17.75
C ASN A 36 6.09 -6.23 17.48
N HIS A 37 6.70 -6.06 16.31
CA HIS A 37 7.83 -6.90 15.86
C HIS A 37 9.16 -6.16 15.73
N ALA A 38 9.21 -4.85 15.96
CA ALA A 38 10.46 -4.11 15.90
C ALA A 38 11.38 -4.42 17.08
N ASN A 39 12.67 -4.50 16.78
CA ASN A 39 13.74 -4.68 17.76
C ASN A 39 14.12 -3.35 18.43
N ALA A 40 13.76 -2.22 17.84
CA ALA A 40 14.04 -0.88 18.34
C ALA A 40 12.78 -0.03 18.42
N THR A 41 12.72 0.87 19.40
CA THR A 41 11.66 1.87 19.48
C THR A 41 11.91 2.96 18.44
N PHE A 42 10.92 3.20 17.57
CA PHE A 42 10.96 4.26 16.57
C PHE A 42 9.76 5.21 16.75
N PRO A 43 9.94 6.53 16.61
CA PRO A 43 8.82 7.45 16.53
C PRO A 43 8.12 7.25 15.19
N PHE A 44 6.80 7.32 15.22
CA PHE A 44 6.02 7.31 14.00
C PHE A 44 5.02 8.46 13.92
N LEU A 45 4.70 8.84 12.69
CA LEU A 45 3.64 9.77 12.34
C LEU A 45 2.68 9.09 11.37
N SER A 46 1.38 9.11 11.69
CA SER A 46 0.35 8.58 10.81
C SER A 46 -0.35 9.72 10.05
N VAL A 47 -0.18 9.78 8.74
CA VAL A 47 -0.76 10.81 7.86
C VAL A 47 -1.83 10.19 6.96
N CYS A 48 -3.09 10.35 7.36
CA CYS A 48 -4.23 9.84 6.59
C CYS A 48 -5.40 10.81 6.64
N SER A 49 -5.93 11.20 5.48
CA SER A 49 -7.20 11.92 5.41
C SER A 49 -8.37 10.98 5.65
N ASP A 50 -9.12 11.26 6.72
CA ASP A 50 -10.38 10.62 7.05
C ASP A 50 -11.47 11.02 6.03
N LYS A 51 -11.36 10.45 4.83
CA LYS A 51 -12.43 10.42 3.87
C LYS A 51 -12.71 8.97 3.62
N LYS A 52 -13.82 8.47 4.17
CA LYS A 52 -14.58 7.29 3.72
C LYS A 52 -14.08 6.83 2.37
N THR A 53 -13.05 5.99 2.32
CA THR A 53 -12.37 5.73 1.05
C THR A 53 -13.10 4.59 0.36
N ILE A 54 -14.22 5.00 -0.24
CA ILE A 54 -14.80 4.53 -1.49
C ILE A 54 -15.25 3.07 -1.46
N ALA A 55 -16.54 2.91 -1.15
CA ALA A 55 -17.39 1.84 -1.65
C ALA A 55 -17.23 1.70 -3.18
N ALA A 56 -16.38 0.77 -3.62
CA ALA A 56 -16.34 0.25 -4.99
C ALA A 56 -15.52 -1.06 -5.13
N ALA A 57 -15.15 -1.71 -4.02
CA ALA A 57 -14.61 -3.06 -4.01
C ALA A 57 -15.17 -3.74 -2.75
N GLU A 58 -15.88 -4.85 -2.94
CA GLU A 58 -16.84 -5.44 -1.99
C GLU A 58 -16.28 -5.94 -0.63
N ASP A 59 -15.01 -5.67 -0.28
CA ASP A 59 -14.37 -6.23 0.94
C ASP A 59 -13.59 -5.22 1.80
N VAL A 60 -13.78 -3.90 1.66
CA VAL A 60 -13.05 -2.92 2.48
C VAL A 60 -13.91 -2.42 3.66
N ILE A 61 -13.62 -2.93 4.85
CA ILE A 61 -14.18 -2.42 6.13
C ILE A 61 -13.82 -0.93 6.25
N SER A 62 -14.85 -0.07 6.35
CA SER A 62 -14.69 1.37 6.54
C SER A 62 -14.39 1.65 8.02
N LEU A 63 -13.16 2.02 8.34
CA LEU A 63 -12.74 2.47 9.68
C LEU A 63 -12.85 3.99 9.81
N SER A 64 -13.30 4.49 10.97
CA SER A 64 -13.31 5.92 11.29
C SER A 64 -12.10 6.32 12.15
N GLN A 65 -11.72 7.61 12.17
CA GLN A 65 -10.61 8.08 13.00
C GLN A 65 -10.77 7.77 14.49
N SER A 66 -12.00 7.69 15.01
CA SER A 66 -12.28 7.31 16.41
C SER A 66 -11.97 5.86 16.75
N ASP A 67 -11.86 4.99 15.73
CA ASP A 67 -11.61 3.56 15.91
C ASP A 67 -10.11 3.22 15.94
N LEU A 68 -9.24 4.22 15.80
CA LEU A 68 -7.79 4.04 15.71
C LEU A 68 -7.13 4.15 17.10
N PRO A 69 -6.27 3.19 17.49
CA PRO A 69 -5.52 3.27 18.75
C PRO A 69 -4.36 4.28 18.70
N PHE A 70 -4.21 5.03 17.60
CA PHE A 70 -3.13 5.99 17.38
C PHE A 70 -3.65 7.31 16.80
N LYS A 71 -2.90 8.39 17.02
CA LYS A 71 -3.24 9.71 16.49
C LYS A 71 -2.88 9.78 15.00
N VAL A 72 -3.85 10.18 14.19
CA VAL A 72 -3.64 10.55 12.78
C VAL A 72 -3.65 12.07 12.64
N THR A 73 -2.89 12.59 11.68
CA THR A 73 -2.88 14.02 11.35
C THR A 73 -2.99 14.23 9.84
N THR A 74 -3.51 15.37 9.45
CA THR A 74 -3.43 15.86 8.08
C THR A 74 -3.03 17.33 7.98
N GLU A 75 -2.68 17.93 9.11
CA GLU A 75 -2.34 19.34 9.19
C GLU A 75 -0.85 19.51 8.88
N PRO A 76 -0.48 20.26 7.82
CA PRO A 76 0.92 20.46 7.45
C PRO A 76 1.78 21.01 8.59
N LYS A 77 1.22 21.86 9.45
CA LYS A 77 1.92 22.39 10.63
C LYS A 77 2.35 21.29 11.60
N LYS A 78 1.48 20.33 11.91
CA LYS A 78 1.81 19.20 12.80
C LYS A 78 2.85 18.28 12.18
N ILE A 79 2.78 18.08 10.87
CA ILE A 79 3.78 17.32 10.11
C ILE A 79 5.14 18.01 10.20
N ALA A 80 5.19 19.33 9.97
CA ALA A 80 6.43 20.12 10.06
C ALA A 80 7.04 20.09 11.48
N THR A 81 6.21 20.19 12.52
CA THR A 81 6.67 20.08 13.92
C THR A 81 7.28 18.71 14.20
N TRP A 82 6.71 17.63 13.68
CA TRP A 82 7.26 16.28 13.85
C TRP A 82 8.64 16.12 13.18
N PHE A 83 8.82 16.68 11.98
CA PHE A 83 10.13 16.66 11.32
C PHE A 83 11.18 17.50 12.05
N SER A 84 10.77 18.61 12.66
CA SER A 84 11.64 19.51 13.42
C SER A 84 12.03 18.99 14.81
N ALA A 85 11.37 17.92 15.30
CA ALA A 85 11.73 17.30 16.57
C ALA A 85 13.16 16.73 16.50
N THR A 86 13.98 17.06 17.51
CA THR A 86 15.40 16.72 17.61
C THR A 86 15.67 15.47 18.45
N ASP A 87 14.65 14.68 18.72
CA ASP A 87 14.80 13.50 19.55
C ASP A 87 15.77 12.50 18.90
N CYS A 88 16.71 11.98 19.70
CA CYS A 88 17.67 10.98 19.23
C CYS A 88 17.02 9.60 19.20
N PHE A 89 16.59 9.17 18.01
CA PHE A 89 16.13 7.82 17.72
C PHE A 89 16.95 7.22 16.58
N ASP A 90 17.04 5.90 16.54
CA ASP A 90 17.76 5.19 15.47
C ASP A 90 17.19 5.52 14.08
N PHE A 91 15.86 5.59 13.99
CA PHE A 91 15.14 6.02 12.80
C PHE A 91 13.73 6.50 13.14
N ARG A 92 13.13 7.28 12.23
CA ARG A 92 11.76 7.79 12.34
C ARG A 92 10.93 7.35 11.15
N VAL A 93 9.64 7.10 11.35
CA VAL A 93 8.76 6.55 10.30
C VAL A 93 7.52 7.42 10.08
N VAL A 94 7.20 7.71 8.82
CA VAL A 94 5.92 8.28 8.43
C VAL A 94 5.09 7.18 7.76
N PHE A 95 3.97 6.80 8.36
CA PHE A 95 2.98 5.94 7.72
C PHE A 95 1.93 6.81 7.07
N ALA A 96 1.71 6.67 5.77
CA ALA A 96 0.74 7.48 5.06
C ALA A 96 -0.07 6.68 4.05
N THR A 97 -1.30 7.11 3.81
CA THR A 97 -2.02 6.64 2.63
C THR A 97 -1.50 7.33 1.38
N TYR A 98 -1.54 6.66 0.23
CA TYR A 98 -1.18 7.31 -1.05
C TYR A 98 -1.98 8.60 -1.29
N ASP A 99 -3.26 8.62 -0.89
CA ASP A 99 -4.13 9.80 -0.97
C ASP A 99 -3.63 10.99 -0.12
N SER A 100 -2.83 10.71 0.90
CA SER A 100 -2.29 11.71 1.82
C SER A 100 -0.82 12.05 1.53
N ALA A 101 -0.20 11.45 0.51
CA ALA A 101 1.19 11.70 0.14
C ALA A 101 1.46 13.19 -0.13
N LYS A 102 0.51 13.89 -0.78
CA LYS A 102 0.60 15.34 -0.99
C LYS A 102 0.69 16.12 0.32
N LYS A 103 -0.05 15.71 1.35
CA LYS A 103 -0.03 16.38 2.66
C LYS A 103 1.29 16.15 3.40
N VAL A 104 1.90 14.98 3.21
CA VAL A 104 3.26 14.70 3.70
C VAL A 104 4.25 15.66 3.04
N ALA A 105 4.16 15.82 1.71
CA ALA A 105 5.01 16.73 0.94
C ALA A 105 4.86 18.20 1.34
N GLU A 106 3.63 18.65 1.59
CA GLU A 106 3.34 20.02 2.08
C GLU A 106 3.90 20.29 3.49
N GLY A 107 4.20 19.24 4.26
CA GLY A 107 4.57 19.34 5.67
C GLY A 107 6.04 19.13 5.99
N TYR A 108 6.86 18.57 5.10
CA TYR A 108 8.28 18.34 5.39
C TYR A 108 9.16 19.56 4.98
N PRO A 109 10.35 19.76 5.59
CA PRO A 109 11.20 20.92 5.31
C PRO A 109 11.64 21.04 3.85
N ALA A 110 11.90 22.26 3.37
CA ALA A 110 12.42 22.48 2.03
C ALA A 110 13.76 21.72 1.81
N GLY A 111 13.85 20.98 0.71
CA GLY A 111 15.03 20.16 0.40
C GLY A 111 15.14 18.85 1.19
N PHE A 112 14.14 18.50 2.00
CA PHE A 112 14.09 17.21 2.68
C PHE A 112 13.84 16.06 1.70
N SER A 113 14.48 14.92 1.96
CA SER A 113 14.32 13.66 1.24
C SER A 113 14.26 12.52 2.25
N PHE A 114 13.41 11.54 2.02
CA PHE A 114 13.39 10.31 2.82
C PHE A 114 14.54 9.38 2.41
N ASP A 115 15.27 8.81 3.37
CA ASP A 115 16.34 7.86 3.11
C ASP A 115 15.79 6.56 2.47
N LEU A 116 14.59 6.13 2.89
CA LEU A 116 13.94 4.92 2.41
C LEU A 116 12.41 5.07 2.36
N ALA A 117 11.80 4.67 1.25
CA ALA A 117 10.36 4.61 1.11
C ALA A 117 9.87 3.22 0.69
N PHE A 118 8.81 2.75 1.33
CA PHE A 118 8.10 1.53 0.98
C PHE A 118 6.76 1.86 0.33
N PHE A 119 6.51 1.25 -0.82
CA PHE A 119 5.27 1.37 -1.58
C PHE A 119 4.56 0.02 -1.51
N ASP A 120 3.62 -0.13 -0.58
CA ASP A 120 2.83 -1.35 -0.44
C ASP A 120 1.63 -1.37 -1.37
N GLU A 121 1.24 -2.56 -1.80
CA GLU A 121 0.28 -2.77 -2.89
C GLU A 121 0.59 -1.90 -4.11
N ALA A 122 1.88 -1.86 -4.50
CA ALA A 122 2.41 -1.00 -5.56
C ALA A 122 1.73 -1.18 -6.92
N HIS A 123 1.01 -2.29 -7.14
CA HIS A 123 0.18 -2.48 -8.33
C HIS A 123 -0.93 -1.42 -8.48
N LYS A 124 -1.32 -0.76 -7.39
CA LYS A 124 -2.29 0.35 -7.39
C LYS A 124 -1.70 1.67 -7.87
N THR A 125 -0.37 1.80 -7.89
CA THR A 125 0.30 2.99 -8.42
C THR A 125 0.49 2.90 -9.95
N ALA A 126 0.28 1.73 -10.55
CA ALA A 126 0.28 1.54 -11.99
C ALA A 126 -1.06 1.93 -12.65
N GLY A 127 -0.99 2.77 -13.68
CA GLY A 127 -2.15 3.34 -14.39
C GLY A 127 -1.89 4.76 -14.86
N ARG A 128 -2.96 5.52 -15.15
CA ARG A 128 -2.87 6.89 -15.67
C ARG A 128 -2.18 7.83 -14.66
N VAL A 129 -1.10 8.48 -15.11
CA VAL A 129 -0.34 9.52 -14.41
C VAL A 129 -1.25 10.71 -14.11
N GLY A 130 -1.07 11.33 -12.94
CA GLY A 130 -1.89 12.44 -12.46
C GLY A 130 -3.05 12.01 -11.57
N LYS A 131 -3.26 10.70 -11.37
CA LYS A 131 -4.13 10.19 -10.29
C LYS A 131 -3.41 10.20 -8.95
N LYS A 132 -4.20 10.23 -7.86
CA LYS A 132 -3.71 10.30 -6.46
C LYS A 132 -2.59 9.31 -6.13
N PHE A 133 -2.65 8.09 -6.67
CA PHE A 133 -1.67 7.02 -6.39
C PHE A 133 -0.36 7.15 -7.16
N THR A 134 -0.32 7.95 -8.24
CA THR A 134 0.91 8.21 -9.02
C THR A 134 1.71 9.40 -8.48
N TYR A 135 1.11 10.22 -7.59
CA TYR A 135 1.75 11.42 -7.04
C TYR A 135 3.10 11.11 -6.40
N ALA A 136 3.14 10.09 -5.54
CA ALA A 136 4.35 9.70 -4.81
C ALA A 136 5.44 9.03 -5.67
N LEU A 137 5.17 8.73 -6.95
CA LEU A 137 6.17 8.12 -7.85
C LEU A 137 7.20 9.14 -8.38
N LEU A 138 6.90 10.44 -8.30
CA LEU A 138 7.77 11.49 -8.84
C LEU A 138 8.57 12.13 -7.71
N ASP A 139 9.89 12.25 -7.89
CA ASP A 139 10.79 12.88 -6.91
C ASP A 139 10.43 14.35 -6.66
N GLU A 140 9.92 15.03 -7.69
CA GLU A 140 9.41 16.41 -7.61
C GLU A 140 8.26 16.55 -6.59
N ASN A 141 7.48 15.49 -6.42
CA ASN A 141 6.35 15.47 -5.49
C ASN A 141 6.75 14.97 -4.12
N LEU A 142 7.56 13.92 -4.07
CA LEU A 142 7.99 13.30 -2.83
C LEU A 142 9.39 12.69 -2.99
N ALA A 143 10.39 13.43 -2.51
CA ALA A 143 11.79 13.06 -2.64
C ALA A 143 12.13 11.87 -1.73
N CYS A 144 12.73 10.84 -2.32
CA CYS A 144 13.24 9.67 -1.61
C CYS A 144 14.57 9.23 -2.23
N GLU A 145 15.58 8.93 -1.42
CA GLU A 145 16.84 8.38 -1.89
C GLU A 145 16.69 6.95 -2.42
N LYS A 146 15.88 6.13 -1.72
CA LYS A 146 15.58 4.75 -2.13
C LYS A 146 14.11 4.44 -2.00
N ARG A 147 13.59 3.70 -2.98
CA ARG A 147 12.21 3.22 -3.00
C ARG A 147 12.19 1.70 -3.15
N ILE A 148 11.32 1.06 -2.37
CA ILE A 148 11.05 -0.38 -2.45
C ILE A 148 9.57 -0.55 -2.75
N PHE A 149 9.29 -1.10 -3.93
CA PHE A 149 7.93 -1.42 -4.36
C PHE A 149 7.59 -2.86 -3.99
N MET A 150 6.49 -3.03 -3.26
CA MET A 150 6.04 -4.33 -2.79
C MET A 150 4.64 -4.61 -3.32
N THR A 151 4.45 -5.79 -3.90
CA THR A 151 3.14 -6.25 -4.37
C THR A 151 3.13 -7.76 -4.47
N ALA A 152 1.96 -8.37 -4.31
CA ALA A 152 1.77 -9.79 -4.64
C ALA A 152 1.32 -9.98 -6.11
N THR A 153 0.68 -8.95 -6.68
CA THR A 153 0.01 -8.98 -7.99
C THR A 153 0.55 -7.84 -8.85
N PRO A 154 1.77 -7.97 -9.43
CA PRO A 154 2.32 -6.92 -10.28
C PRO A 154 1.40 -6.64 -11.47
N LYS A 155 1.16 -5.36 -11.75
CA LYS A 155 0.28 -4.94 -12.84
C LYS A 155 1.13 -4.48 -14.02
N ILE A 156 1.08 -5.26 -15.09
CA ILE A 156 1.73 -4.95 -16.37
C ILE A 156 0.65 -4.42 -17.31
N ILE A 157 0.82 -3.20 -17.81
CA ILE A 157 -0.10 -2.57 -18.76
C ILE A 157 0.54 -2.68 -20.14
N THR A 158 0.02 -3.60 -20.96
CA THR A 158 0.39 -3.65 -22.38
C THR A 158 -0.41 -2.59 -23.12
N LEU A 159 0.23 -1.48 -23.49
CA LEU A 159 -0.36 -0.50 -24.40
C LEU A 159 -0.63 -1.20 -25.74
N ARG A 160 -1.90 -1.50 -26.03
CA ARG A 160 -2.30 -1.89 -27.38
C ARG A 160 -2.46 -0.60 -28.17
N ASN A 161 -1.68 -0.46 -29.23
CA ASN A 161 -1.77 0.64 -30.17
C ASN A 161 -3.23 0.93 -30.53
N GLU A 162 -3.55 2.23 -30.61
CA GLU A 162 -4.78 2.85 -31.12
C GLU A 162 -5.76 3.36 -30.05
N THR A 163 -5.39 4.42 -29.31
CA THR A 163 -6.14 5.69 -29.32
C THR A 163 -5.36 6.82 -28.65
N THR A 164 -5.44 8.00 -29.24
CA THR A 164 -4.64 9.22 -29.01
C THR A 164 -4.74 9.89 -27.62
N ASP A 165 -5.21 9.21 -26.57
CA ASP A 165 -5.22 9.70 -25.17
C ASP A 165 -4.30 8.87 -24.23
N GLU A 166 -3.45 8.02 -24.82
CA GLU A 166 -2.65 6.94 -24.20
C GLU A 166 -1.26 7.36 -23.67
N LEU A 167 -0.90 8.64 -23.72
CA LEU A 167 0.49 9.11 -23.52
C LEU A 167 0.99 9.17 -22.06
N SER A 168 0.25 8.66 -21.08
CA SER A 168 0.68 8.75 -19.68
C SER A 168 0.18 7.63 -18.78
N SER A 169 0.27 6.37 -19.21
CA SER A 169 0.04 5.23 -18.30
C SER A 169 1.37 4.65 -17.82
N VAL A 170 1.51 4.47 -16.51
CA VAL A 170 2.67 3.87 -15.86
C VAL A 170 2.42 2.39 -15.59
N SER A 171 3.38 1.56 -15.94
CA SER A 171 3.35 0.10 -15.78
C SER A 171 4.51 -0.36 -14.90
N MET A 172 4.34 -1.46 -14.18
CA MET A 172 5.35 -1.94 -13.22
C MET A 172 6.61 -2.55 -13.86
N ASP A 173 6.64 -2.70 -15.19
CA ASP A 173 7.81 -3.11 -15.96
C ASP A 173 8.72 -1.93 -16.34
N ASP A 174 8.30 -0.69 -16.08
CA ASP A 174 9.17 0.48 -16.25
C ASP A 174 10.26 0.51 -15.17
N LEU A 175 11.47 0.13 -15.58
CA LEU A 175 12.65 0.09 -14.72
C LEU A 175 13.08 1.48 -14.23
N ASN A 176 12.71 2.56 -14.91
CA ASN A 176 13.06 3.90 -14.47
C ASN A 176 12.23 4.34 -13.26
N ILE A 177 10.99 3.84 -13.15
CA ILE A 177 10.07 4.18 -12.07
C ILE A 177 10.14 3.14 -10.94
N TYR A 178 10.01 1.87 -11.28
CA TYR A 178 9.88 0.79 -10.30
C TYR A 178 11.21 0.08 -9.98
N GLY A 179 12.23 0.28 -10.81
CA GLY A 179 13.50 -0.42 -10.68
C GLY A 179 13.39 -1.93 -11.00
N PRO A 180 14.52 -2.65 -10.88
CA PRO A 180 14.55 -4.08 -11.14
C PRO A 180 13.88 -4.89 -10.02
N VAL A 181 13.27 -6.02 -10.38
CA VAL A 181 12.74 -6.99 -9.41
C VAL A 181 13.90 -7.62 -8.63
N LYS A 182 14.03 -7.28 -7.35
CA LYS A 182 15.10 -7.81 -6.49
C LYS A 182 14.80 -9.20 -5.95
N HIS A 183 13.55 -9.49 -5.64
CA HIS A 183 13.11 -10.77 -5.10
C HIS A 183 11.67 -11.04 -5.54
N LYS A 184 11.39 -12.30 -5.88
CA LYS A 184 10.08 -12.78 -6.30
C LYS A 184 9.88 -14.16 -5.70
N LEU A 185 8.80 -14.32 -4.93
CA LEU A 185 8.35 -15.60 -4.40
C LEU A 185 6.94 -15.84 -4.93
N ASN A 186 6.82 -16.80 -5.84
CA ASN A 186 5.54 -17.10 -6.48
C ASN A 186 4.70 -18.02 -5.61
N PHE A 187 3.36 -17.99 -5.79
CA PHE A 187 2.45 -18.88 -5.08
C PHE A 187 2.84 -20.37 -5.25
N SER A 188 3.21 -20.77 -6.48
CA SER A 188 3.64 -22.15 -6.75
C SER A 188 4.92 -22.54 -6.01
N GLU A 189 5.89 -21.63 -5.90
CA GLU A 189 7.15 -21.86 -5.16
C GLU A 189 6.86 -21.96 -3.67
N ALA A 190 6.12 -21.00 -3.10
CA ALA A 190 5.74 -21.02 -1.69
C ALA A 190 4.94 -22.26 -1.30
N THR A 191 4.09 -22.78 -2.21
CA THR A 191 3.37 -24.04 -2.01
C THR A 191 4.30 -25.24 -2.01
N LYS A 192 5.27 -25.30 -2.95
CA LYS A 192 6.26 -26.39 -3.04
C LYS A 192 7.17 -26.43 -1.81
N GLU A 193 7.50 -25.26 -1.26
CA GLU A 193 8.31 -25.14 -0.04
C GLU A 193 7.51 -25.36 1.24
N GLY A 194 6.18 -25.58 1.16
CA GLY A 194 5.32 -25.81 2.32
C GLY A 194 5.09 -24.57 3.17
N ILE A 195 5.39 -23.37 2.66
CA ILE A 195 5.18 -22.09 3.34
C ILE A 195 3.68 -21.75 3.39
N ILE A 196 2.95 -22.10 2.33
CA ILE A 196 1.51 -21.85 2.21
C ILE A 196 0.77 -23.10 1.74
N VAL A 197 -0.52 -23.16 2.05
CA VAL A 197 -1.40 -24.24 1.63
C VAL A 197 -1.91 -23.99 0.20
N PRO A 198 -1.90 -25.00 -0.69
CA PRO A 198 -2.51 -24.86 -2.01
C PRO A 198 -4.01 -24.63 -1.91
N PHE A 199 -4.55 -23.69 -2.67
CA PHE A 199 -6.01 -23.52 -2.77
C PHE A 199 -6.62 -24.53 -3.76
N LYS A 200 -7.88 -24.89 -3.53
CA LYS A 200 -8.71 -25.63 -4.50
C LYS A 200 -9.87 -24.75 -4.91
N ILE A 201 -10.00 -24.50 -6.22
CA ILE A 201 -11.15 -23.79 -6.77
C ILE A 201 -12.28 -24.79 -6.95
N LEU A 202 -13.40 -24.57 -6.26
CA LEU A 202 -14.64 -25.31 -6.47
C LEU A 202 -15.57 -24.44 -7.31
N ILE A 203 -15.77 -24.82 -8.57
CA ILE A 203 -16.72 -24.15 -9.45
C ILE A 203 -18.05 -24.91 -9.32
N SER A 204 -19.03 -24.29 -8.66
CA SER A 204 -20.39 -24.81 -8.61
C SER A 204 -21.22 -24.17 -9.71
N GLN A 205 -21.70 -24.97 -10.64
CA GLN A 205 -22.69 -24.54 -11.62
C GLN A 205 -24.06 -24.97 -11.12
N VAL A 206 -24.95 -24.00 -10.94
CA VAL A 206 -26.34 -24.28 -10.59
C VAL A 206 -27.19 -24.12 -11.83
N ASP A 207 -27.90 -25.19 -12.18
CA ASP A 207 -28.87 -25.18 -13.26
C ASP A 207 -30.19 -24.61 -12.75
N THR A 208 -30.60 -23.47 -13.30
CA THR A 208 -31.83 -22.78 -12.94
C THR A 208 -33.07 -23.67 -13.10
N ALA A 209 -33.08 -24.58 -14.08
CA ALA A 209 -34.19 -25.50 -14.29
C ALA A 209 -34.36 -26.47 -13.11
N LYS A 210 -33.24 -27.00 -12.58
CA LYS A 210 -33.24 -27.88 -11.40
C LYS A 210 -33.65 -27.13 -10.12
N ILE A 211 -33.30 -25.85 -10.01
CA ILE A 211 -33.76 -25.01 -8.89
C ILE A 211 -35.28 -24.85 -8.94
N GLU A 212 -35.86 -24.58 -10.11
CA GLU A 212 -37.30 -24.41 -10.26
C GLU A 212 -38.08 -25.69 -10.00
N GLU A 213 -37.55 -26.84 -10.44
CA GLU A 213 -38.15 -28.15 -10.19
C GLU A 213 -38.17 -28.48 -8.69
N GLU A 214 -37.06 -28.28 -7.98
CA GLU A 214 -37.01 -28.51 -6.53
C GLU A 214 -37.85 -27.49 -5.74
N LYS A 215 -37.92 -26.23 -6.18
CA LYS A 215 -38.86 -25.24 -5.59
C LYS A 215 -40.31 -25.67 -5.73
N ARG A 216 -40.71 -26.23 -6.88
CA ARG A 216 -42.07 -26.77 -7.06
C ARG A 216 -42.32 -27.97 -6.15
N ARG A 217 -41.32 -28.85 -5.98
CA ARG A 217 -41.44 -30.03 -5.12
C ARG A 217 -41.63 -29.69 -3.65
N ILE A 218 -40.88 -28.72 -3.14
CA ILE A 218 -40.99 -28.26 -1.74
C ILE A 218 -42.30 -27.52 -1.50
N SER A 219 -42.79 -26.75 -2.47
CA SER A 219 -44.04 -25.98 -2.32
C SER A 219 -45.32 -26.83 -2.34
N VAL A 220 -45.22 -28.13 -2.66
CA VAL A 220 -46.33 -29.09 -2.67
C VAL A 220 -46.37 -29.92 -1.37
N THR A 221 -45.39 -29.75 -0.47
CA THR A 221 -45.37 -30.35 0.88
C THR A 221 -45.83 -29.34 1.92
#